data_AF-A0A4P8ZG84-F1
#
_entry.id   AF-A0A4P8ZG84-F1
#
_cell.length_a   1.000
_cell.length_b   1.000
_cell.length_c   1.000
_cell.angle_alpha   90.00
_cell.angle_beta   90.00
_cell.angle_gamma   90.00
#
_symmetry.space_group_name_H-M   'P 1'
#
loop_
_entity.id
_entity.type
_entity.pdbx_description
1 polymer ?
#
loop_
_entity_poly.entity_id
_entity_poly.type
_entity_poly.pdbx_seq_one_letter_code
_entity_poly.pdbx_strand_id
1 'polypeptide(L)'
;MNERGSHEQQRHPPDRSAARAHRAQREDRGGQDPRGPLQTSHGVTTIDENVVAKIAGMAAREVPGVYDMGNAVRRAFSAVTDRIPNAQTNVAGGISVQKGETQAAVEVTVVVEYGVSIVEVSDAIRRNIIEQIEGTTGLEVVEVNINVTDVHLPDDDSDAAEAADLK
;
A
#
# COMPACT_ATOMS: atom_id res chain seq x y z
N MET A 1 81.36 46.78 -26.31
CA MET A 1 80.11 46.36 -26.96
C MET A 1 79.52 45.29 -26.05
N ASN A 2 78.72 45.68 -25.04
CA ASN A 2 77.25 45.77 -25.10
C ASN A 2 76.63 44.36 -25.14
N GLU A 3 75.59 43.94 -24.40
CA GLU A 3 74.58 44.62 -23.59
C GLU A 3 73.82 43.56 -22.76
N ARG A 4 73.33 44.00 -21.58
CA ARG A 4 72.09 43.65 -20.83
C ARG A 4 71.29 42.40 -21.23
N GLY A 5 70.83 41.66 -20.20
CA GLY A 5 69.71 40.73 -20.32
C GLY A 5 69.26 40.18 -18.96
N SER A 6 68.29 40.85 -18.35
CA SER A 6 67.49 40.46 -17.18
C SER A 6 66.68 39.17 -17.44
N HIS A 7 65.82 38.78 -16.48
CA HIS A 7 64.74 37.76 -16.58
C HIS A 7 65.15 36.34 -16.14
N GLU A 8 64.38 35.59 -15.35
CA GLU A 8 63.05 35.79 -14.77
C GLU A 8 62.88 34.76 -13.63
N GLN A 9 62.32 35.19 -12.50
CA GLN A 9 61.83 34.26 -11.48
C GLN A 9 60.69 33.43 -12.08
N GLN A 10 60.96 32.19 -12.47
CA GLN A 10 59.91 31.23 -12.79
C GLN A 10 59.23 30.78 -11.51
N ARG A 11 58.12 31.45 -11.19
CA ARG A 11 57.15 31.03 -10.18
C ARG A 11 56.47 29.76 -10.68
N HIS A 12 56.62 28.70 -9.90
CA HIS A 12 55.89 27.46 -10.07
C HIS A 12 54.38 27.73 -9.95
N PRO A 13 53.54 27.34 -10.92
CA PRO A 13 52.09 27.49 -10.78
C PRO A 13 51.55 26.49 -9.75
N PRO A 14 50.54 26.86 -8.94
CA PRO A 14 49.91 25.89 -8.04
C PRO A 14 49.06 24.89 -8.84
N ASP A 15 49.18 23.64 -8.44
CA ASP A 15 48.52 22.47 -9.01
C ASP A 15 46.98 22.64 -8.98
N ARG A 16 46.38 22.80 -10.16
CA ARG A 16 44.93 22.97 -10.35
C ARG A 16 44.13 21.67 -10.14
N SER A 17 44.81 20.52 -9.98
CA SER A 17 44.16 19.22 -9.83
C SER A 17 43.59 18.99 -8.42
N ALA A 18 44.26 19.49 -7.38
CA ALA A 18 43.82 19.33 -5.99
C ALA A 18 42.55 20.13 -5.65
N ALA A 19 42.34 21.28 -6.28
CA ALA A 19 41.16 22.12 -6.06
C ALA A 19 39.86 21.52 -6.65
N ARG A 20 39.97 20.68 -7.68
CA ARG A 20 38.81 19.98 -8.27
C ARG A 20 38.38 18.77 -7.46
N ALA A 21 39.34 18.05 -6.86
CA ALA A 21 39.06 16.90 -6.00
C ALA A 21 38.29 17.28 -4.73
N HIS A 22 38.57 18.45 -4.14
CA HIS A 22 37.85 18.92 -2.95
C HIS A 22 36.46 19.53 -3.23
N ARG A 23 36.14 19.91 -4.47
CA ARG A 23 34.81 20.39 -4.85
C ARG A 23 33.83 19.24 -5.09
N ALA A 24 34.31 18.13 -5.65
CA ALA A 24 33.51 16.93 -5.90
C ALA A 24 33.13 16.15 -4.62
N GLN A 25 33.87 16.33 -3.51
CA GLN A 25 33.58 15.65 -2.23
C GLN A 25 32.67 16.45 -1.28
N ARG A 26 32.30 17.69 -1.62
CA ARG A 26 31.40 18.53 -0.81
C ARG A 26 29.94 18.48 -1.22
N GLU A 27 29.62 17.80 -2.32
CA GLU A 27 28.24 17.63 -2.82
C GLU A 27 27.58 16.34 -2.32
N ASP A 28 28.30 15.50 -1.57
CA ASP A 28 27.82 14.20 -1.06
C ASP A 28 27.37 14.24 0.43
N ARG A 29 27.02 15.42 0.95
CA ARG A 29 26.50 15.55 2.31
C ARG A 29 25.05 16.02 2.30
N GLY A 30 24.12 15.07 2.34
CA GLY A 30 22.90 15.21 3.14
C GLY A 30 21.56 15.38 2.43
N GLY A 31 21.35 14.77 1.26
CA GLY A 31 20.01 14.54 0.74
C GLY A 31 19.64 13.07 0.92
N GLN A 32 19.05 12.70 2.05
CA GLN A 32 18.29 11.44 2.09
C GLN A 32 17.12 11.64 1.11
N ASP A 33 17.25 11.08 -0.08
CA ASP A 33 16.16 11.03 -1.05
C ASP A 33 14.95 10.42 -0.31
N PRO A 34 13.84 11.14 -0.13
CA PRO A 34 12.70 10.62 0.61
C PRO A 34 12.29 9.31 -0.04
N ARG A 35 12.33 8.20 0.73
CA ARG A 35 12.09 6.83 0.24
C ARG A 35 10.65 6.60 -0.26
N GLY A 36 9.87 7.66 -0.43
CA GLY A 36 8.47 7.68 -0.84
C GLY A 36 7.75 8.93 -0.33
N PRO A 37 6.50 9.15 -0.74
CA PRO A 37 5.69 10.33 -0.35
C PRO A 37 5.42 10.42 1.17
N LEU A 38 5.66 9.34 1.91
CA LEU A 38 5.50 9.26 3.36
C LEU A 38 6.72 9.75 4.16
N GLN A 39 7.82 10.10 3.50
CA GLN A 39 9.03 10.60 4.15
C GLN A 39 9.34 12.00 3.62
N THR A 40 9.58 12.96 4.53
CA THR A 40 9.92 14.33 4.17
C THR A 40 11.03 14.86 5.08
N SER A 41 11.60 16.01 4.74
CA SER A 41 12.53 16.73 5.63
C SER A 41 11.92 17.13 6.98
N HIS A 42 10.59 17.09 7.12
CA HIS A 42 9.86 17.50 8.31
C HIS A 42 9.35 16.33 9.16
N GLY A 43 9.52 15.07 8.72
CA GLY A 43 9.11 13.90 9.47
C GLY A 43 8.74 12.69 8.60
N VAL A 44 8.31 11.62 9.27
CA VAL A 44 7.86 10.35 8.67
C VAL A 44 6.41 10.09 9.07
N THR A 45 5.57 9.76 8.10
CA THR A 45 4.18 9.35 8.32
C THR A 45 4.08 7.83 8.25
N THR A 46 3.60 7.20 9.32
CA THR A 46 3.32 5.76 9.36
C THR A 46 1.81 5.54 9.35
N ILE A 47 1.34 4.72 8.42
CA ILE A 47 -0.08 4.36 8.29
C ILE A 47 -0.26 2.97 8.89
N ASP A 48 -1.26 2.79 9.75
CA ASP A 48 -1.55 1.52 10.40
C ASP A 48 -2.20 0.52 9.42
N GLU A 49 -1.90 -0.77 9.60
CA GLU A 49 -2.47 -1.85 8.77
C GLU A 49 -4.00 -1.84 8.79
N ASN A 50 -4.62 -1.50 9.92
CA ASN A 50 -6.07 -1.39 10.04
C ASN A 50 -6.65 -0.29 9.15
N VAL A 51 -5.90 0.78 8.87
CA VAL A 51 -6.36 1.85 7.98
C VAL A 51 -6.34 1.36 6.53
N VAL A 52 -5.24 0.70 6.13
CA VAL A 52 -5.11 0.12 4.79
C VAL A 52 -6.17 -0.97 4.56
N ALA A 53 -6.44 -1.81 5.56
CA ALA A 53 -7.49 -2.84 5.50
C ALA A 53 -8.89 -2.24 5.28
N LYS A 54 -9.20 -1.08 5.90
CA LYS A 54 -10.49 -0.38 5.66
C LYS A 54 -10.61 0.07 4.21
N ILE A 55 -9.55 0.68 3.67
CA ILE A 55 -9.54 1.19 2.29
C ILE A 55 -9.70 0.02 1.32
N ALA A 56 -8.90 -1.04 1.51
CA ALA A 56 -8.99 -2.26 0.70
C ALA A 56 -10.39 -2.88 0.76
N GLY A 57 -11.04 -2.90 1.93
CA GLY A 57 -12.37 -3.48 2.08
C GLY A 57 -13.49 -2.68 1.45
N MET A 58 -13.39 -1.36 1.49
CA MET A 58 -14.31 -0.51 0.75
C MET A 58 -14.11 -0.71 -0.76
N ALA A 59 -12.86 -0.66 -1.22
CA ALA A 59 -12.52 -0.85 -2.64
C ALA A 59 -12.98 -2.23 -3.17
N ALA A 60 -12.78 -3.30 -2.41
CA ALA A 60 -13.23 -4.63 -2.82
C ALA A 60 -14.75 -4.72 -2.95
N ARG A 61 -15.51 -4.09 -2.03
CA ARG A 61 -16.99 -4.11 -2.03
C ARG A 61 -17.62 -3.26 -3.13
N GLU A 62 -16.89 -2.29 -3.68
CA GLU A 62 -17.36 -1.47 -4.80
C GLU A 62 -17.37 -2.24 -6.13
N VAL A 63 -16.70 -3.39 -6.20
CA VAL A 63 -16.61 -4.19 -7.43
C VAL A 63 -17.89 -4.98 -7.64
N PRO A 64 -18.58 -4.81 -8.79
CA PRO A 64 -19.74 -5.63 -9.13
C PRO A 64 -19.38 -7.13 -9.19
N GLY A 65 -20.27 -7.99 -8.68
CA GLY A 65 -20.02 -9.43 -8.58
C GLY A 65 -19.41 -9.87 -7.24
N VAL A 66 -19.03 -8.95 -6.35
CA VAL A 66 -18.69 -9.25 -4.96
C VAL A 66 -19.98 -9.23 -4.13
N TYR A 67 -20.37 -10.38 -3.57
CA TYR A 67 -21.54 -10.49 -2.71
C TYR A 67 -21.19 -10.16 -1.25
N ASP A 68 -20.16 -10.81 -0.72
CA ASP A 68 -19.73 -10.64 0.67
C ASP A 68 -18.22 -10.83 0.79
N MET A 69 -17.67 -10.47 1.96
CA MET A 69 -16.26 -10.62 2.28
C MET A 69 -16.05 -11.41 3.56
N GLY A 70 -15.00 -12.21 3.56
CA GLY A 70 -14.58 -13.00 4.71
C GLY A 70 -15.33 -14.31 4.89
N ASN A 71 -14.83 -15.10 5.83
CA ASN A 71 -15.29 -16.46 6.06
C ASN A 71 -16.66 -16.48 6.74
N ALA A 72 -17.61 -17.31 6.31
CA ALA A 72 -18.98 -17.36 6.84
C ALA A 72 -19.04 -17.55 8.38
N VAL A 73 -18.11 -18.32 8.93
CA VAL A 73 -17.96 -18.55 10.38
C VAL A 73 -17.54 -17.29 11.15
N ARG A 74 -16.74 -16.40 10.53
CA ARG A 74 -16.32 -15.13 11.14
C ARG A 74 -17.44 -14.09 11.13
N ARG A 75 -18.34 -14.12 10.13
CA ARG A 75 -19.56 -13.29 10.10
C ARG A 75 -20.49 -13.61 11.27
N ALA A 76 -20.72 -14.91 11.53
CA ALA A 76 -21.53 -15.36 12.67
C ALA A 76 -20.94 -14.94 14.03
N PHE A 77 -19.61 -14.93 14.16
CA PHE A 77 -18.94 -14.45 15.39
C PHE A 77 -18.94 -12.92 15.52
N SER A 78 -18.82 -12.18 14.41
CA SER A 78 -18.90 -10.71 14.40
C SER A 78 -20.28 -10.21 14.81
N ALA A 79 -21.37 -10.82 14.32
CA ALA A 79 -22.75 -10.43 14.68
C ALA A 79 -23.05 -10.58 16.19
N VAL A 80 -22.36 -11.52 16.87
CA VAL A 80 -22.49 -11.71 18.33
C VAL A 80 -21.58 -10.74 19.10
N THR A 81 -20.45 -10.35 18.53
CA THR A 81 -19.42 -9.53 19.19
C THR A 81 -19.68 -8.02 19.09
N ASP A 82 -20.52 -7.58 18.14
CA ASP A 82 -20.98 -6.17 17.98
C ASP A 82 -21.69 -5.59 19.22
N ARG A 83 -22.04 -6.41 20.21
CA ARG A 83 -22.61 -5.97 21.50
C ARG A 83 -21.56 -5.63 22.58
N ILE A 84 -20.27 -5.79 22.32
CA ILE A 84 -19.20 -5.51 23.29
C ILE A 84 -18.43 -4.25 22.86
N PRO A 85 -18.53 -3.12 23.60
CA PRO A 85 -18.00 -1.82 23.17
C PRO A 85 -16.45 -1.72 23.12
N ASN A 86 -15.72 -2.80 23.43
CA ASN A 86 -14.26 -2.86 23.44
C ASN A 86 -13.68 -4.07 22.66
N ALA A 87 -14.50 -4.86 21.97
CA ALA A 87 -13.96 -5.86 21.07
C ALA A 87 -13.46 -5.13 19.83
N GLN A 88 -12.14 -5.11 19.62
CA GLN A 88 -11.58 -4.57 18.39
C GLN A 88 -12.21 -5.33 17.22
N THR A 89 -13.16 -4.68 16.55
CA THR A 89 -13.82 -5.21 15.37
C THR A 89 -12.71 -5.47 14.36
N ASN A 90 -12.44 -6.74 14.09
CA ASN A 90 -11.39 -7.11 13.15
C ASN A 90 -11.76 -6.49 11.80
N VAL A 91 -11.02 -5.45 11.46
CA VAL A 91 -11.42 -4.41 10.54
C VAL A 91 -11.35 -4.97 9.13
N ALA A 92 -12.47 -4.94 8.41
CA ALA A 92 -12.70 -5.55 7.11
C ALA A 92 -12.68 -7.09 7.16
N GLY A 93 -13.78 -7.69 7.63
CA GLY A 93 -13.98 -9.14 7.66
C GLY A 93 -13.61 -9.77 6.31
N GLY A 94 -12.46 -10.44 6.27
CA GLY A 94 -11.92 -11.05 5.05
C GLY A 94 -10.65 -10.43 4.48
N ILE A 95 -10.11 -9.36 5.05
CA ILE A 95 -8.88 -8.74 4.56
C ILE A 95 -7.76 -8.85 5.60
N SER A 96 -6.59 -9.27 5.15
CA SER A 96 -5.35 -9.19 5.91
C SER A 96 -4.38 -8.28 5.14
N VAL A 97 -3.73 -7.36 5.85
CA VAL A 97 -2.74 -6.48 5.27
C VAL A 97 -1.44 -6.67 6.03
N GLN A 98 -0.36 -6.78 5.29
CA GLN A 98 0.99 -6.67 5.82
C GLN A 98 1.66 -5.48 5.14
N LYS A 99 2.33 -4.63 5.92
CA LYS A 99 3.00 -3.47 5.35
C LYS A 99 4.46 -3.37 5.80
N GLY A 100 5.26 -2.76 4.94
CA GLY A 100 6.57 -2.22 5.29
C GLY A 100 6.48 -0.74 5.68
N GLU A 101 7.59 -0.03 5.45
CA GLU A 101 7.65 1.44 5.58
C GLU A 101 6.96 2.13 4.40
N THR A 102 7.07 1.56 3.20
CA THR A 102 6.61 2.16 1.95
C THR A 102 5.76 1.23 1.10
N GLN A 103 5.67 -0.05 1.47
CA GLN A 103 5.04 -1.11 0.69
C GLN A 103 3.88 -1.76 1.44
N ALA A 104 2.91 -2.30 0.70
CA ALA A 104 1.78 -3.04 1.24
C ALA A 104 1.50 -4.32 0.42
N ALA A 105 1.25 -5.42 1.13
CA ALA A 105 0.74 -6.67 0.59
C ALA A 105 -0.67 -6.90 1.17
N VAL A 106 -1.61 -7.26 0.31
CA VAL A 106 -3.02 -7.42 0.67
C VAL A 106 -3.49 -8.81 0.34
N GLU A 107 -4.12 -9.48 1.31
CA GLU A 107 -4.85 -10.72 1.12
C GLU A 107 -6.34 -10.46 1.32
N VAL A 108 -7.15 -10.93 0.37
CA VAL A 108 -8.58 -10.66 0.30
C VAL A 108 -9.33 -11.99 0.20
N THR A 109 -10.30 -12.19 1.09
CA THR A 109 -11.22 -13.33 1.08
C THR A 109 -12.62 -12.86 0.70
N VAL A 110 -13.20 -13.42 -0.37
CA VAL A 110 -14.48 -12.97 -0.94
C VAL A 110 -15.44 -14.12 -1.24
N VAL A 111 -16.72 -13.79 -1.21
CA VAL A 111 -17.82 -14.58 -1.79
C VAL A 111 -18.34 -13.80 -3.00
N VAL A 112 -18.46 -14.47 -4.14
CA VAL A 112 -18.88 -13.84 -5.40
C VAL A 112 -20.29 -14.24 -5.77
N GLU A 113 -20.98 -13.44 -6.58
CA GLU A 113 -22.32 -13.77 -7.07
C GLU A 113 -22.28 -14.90 -8.12
N TYR A 114 -23.32 -15.74 -8.16
CA TYR A 114 -23.45 -16.72 -9.23
C TYR A 114 -23.60 -16.06 -10.61
N GLY A 115 -22.93 -16.63 -11.62
CA GLY A 115 -23.04 -16.18 -13.01
C GLY A 115 -22.05 -15.10 -13.43
N VAL A 116 -21.18 -14.62 -12.53
CA VAL A 116 -20.09 -13.70 -12.88
C VAL A 116 -18.79 -14.45 -13.19
N SER A 117 -17.91 -13.85 -13.98
CA SER A 117 -16.57 -14.38 -14.22
C SER A 117 -15.68 -14.10 -13.02
N ILE A 118 -15.27 -15.17 -12.31
CA ILE A 118 -14.36 -15.07 -11.16
C ILE A 118 -13.05 -14.36 -11.54
N VAL A 119 -12.52 -14.60 -12.74
CA VAL A 119 -11.28 -13.98 -13.21
C VAL A 119 -11.46 -12.48 -13.37
N GLU A 120 -12.55 -12.04 -14.02
CA GLU A 120 -12.81 -10.62 -14.26
C GLU A 120 -13.09 -9.87 -12.95
N VAL A 121 -13.87 -10.47 -12.06
CA VAL A 121 -14.14 -9.91 -10.73
C VAL A 121 -12.85 -9.83 -9.92
N SER A 122 -12.03 -10.89 -9.90
CA SER A 122 -10.75 -10.88 -9.18
C SER A 122 -9.81 -9.80 -9.70
N ASP A 123 -9.70 -9.64 -11.02
CA ASP A 123 -8.85 -8.60 -11.60
C ASP A 123 -9.41 -7.20 -11.35
N ALA A 124 -10.73 -7.03 -11.33
CA ALA A 124 -11.36 -5.77 -10.95
C ALA A 124 -11.09 -5.41 -9.49
N ILE A 125 -11.20 -6.37 -8.56
CA ILE A 125 -10.84 -6.19 -7.14
C ILE A 125 -9.37 -5.77 -7.04
N ARG A 126 -8.47 -6.48 -7.73
CA ARG A 126 -7.03 -6.20 -7.73
C ARG A 126 -6.76 -4.75 -8.13
N ARG A 127 -7.30 -4.33 -9.27
CA ARG A 127 -7.12 -2.97 -9.78
C ARG A 127 -7.67 -1.92 -8.81
N ASN A 128 -8.91 -2.08 -8.34
CA ASN A 128 -9.52 -1.08 -7.46
C ASN A 128 -8.77 -0.95 -6.13
N ILE A 129 -8.34 -2.07 -5.54
CA ILE A 129 -7.54 -2.03 -4.30
C ILE A 129 -6.22 -1.30 -4.50
N ILE A 130 -5.48 -1.60 -5.58
CA ILE A 130 -4.20 -0.94 -5.90
C ILE A 130 -4.43 0.55 -6.06
N GLU A 131 -5.37 0.95 -6.93
CA GLU A 131 -5.66 2.36 -7.20
C GLU A 131 -6.02 3.14 -5.93
N GLN A 132 -6.87 2.56 -5.07
CA GLN A 132 -7.33 3.24 -3.85
C GLN A 132 -6.24 3.31 -2.78
N ILE A 133 -5.46 2.24 -2.56
CA ILE A 133 -4.39 2.26 -1.56
C ILE A 133 -3.28 3.20 -2.00
N GLU A 134 -2.77 3.06 -3.22
CA GLU A 134 -1.66 3.89 -3.70
C GLU A 134 -2.07 5.37 -3.75
N GLY A 135 -3.27 5.64 -4.28
CA GLY A 135 -3.80 7.01 -4.41
C GLY A 135 -4.12 7.70 -3.08
N THR A 136 -4.56 6.95 -2.06
CA THR A 136 -4.95 7.52 -0.76
C THR A 136 -3.80 7.55 0.24
N THR A 137 -2.96 6.52 0.24
CA THR A 137 -1.96 6.30 1.29
C THR A 137 -0.53 6.61 0.84
N GLY A 138 -0.26 6.60 -0.47
CA GLY A 138 1.10 6.73 -1.00
C GLY A 138 2.01 5.53 -0.71
N LEU A 139 1.46 4.41 -0.22
CA LEU A 139 2.14 3.11 -0.18
C LEU A 139 2.15 2.49 -1.58
N GLU A 140 3.20 1.77 -1.91
CA GLU A 140 3.30 0.93 -3.11
C GLU A 140 2.68 -0.45 -2.84
N VAL A 141 1.74 -0.90 -3.66
CA VAL A 141 1.12 -2.21 -3.48
C VAL A 141 1.94 -3.26 -4.23
N VAL A 142 2.62 -4.14 -3.48
CA VAL A 142 3.48 -5.18 -4.08
C VAL A 142 2.67 -6.36 -4.61
N GLU A 143 1.61 -6.75 -3.90
CA GLU A 143 0.75 -7.85 -4.30
C GLU A 143 -0.65 -7.74 -3.70
N VAL A 144 -1.62 -8.30 -4.43
CA VAL A 144 -2.99 -8.49 -3.96
C VAL A 144 -3.43 -9.91 -4.27
N ASN A 145 -3.50 -10.72 -3.23
CA ASN A 145 -3.91 -12.12 -3.27
C ASN A 145 -5.40 -12.22 -2.97
N ILE A 146 -6.15 -12.92 -3.83
CA ILE A 146 -7.61 -13.03 -3.73
C ILE A 146 -7.97 -14.51 -3.57
N ASN A 147 -8.63 -14.81 -2.47
CA ASN A 147 -9.16 -16.12 -2.12
C ASN A 147 -10.68 -16.09 -2.24
N VAL A 148 -11.22 -16.78 -3.25
CA VAL A 148 -12.67 -16.90 -3.43
C VAL A 148 -13.13 -18.14 -2.67
N THR A 149 -13.85 -17.94 -1.56
CA THR A 149 -14.23 -19.02 -0.66
C THR A 149 -15.57 -19.65 -1.00
N ASP A 150 -16.45 -18.90 -1.66
CA ASP A 150 -17.81 -19.36 -1.95
C ASP A 150 -18.44 -18.59 -3.12
N VAL A 151 -19.55 -19.11 -3.63
CA VAL A 151 -20.41 -18.48 -4.64
C VAL A 151 -21.82 -18.36 -4.07
N HIS A 152 -22.37 -17.14 -4.03
CA HIS A 152 -23.74 -16.90 -3.58
C HIS A 152 -24.75 -17.31 -4.64
N LEU A 153 -25.67 -18.22 -4.30
CA LEU A 153 -26.76 -18.60 -5.17
C LEU A 153 -28.01 -17.76 -4.86
N PRO A 154 -28.82 -17.38 -5.87
CA PRO A 154 -30.06 -16.62 -5.65
C PRO A 154 -31.05 -17.31 -4.71
N ASP A 155 -31.03 -18.65 -4.66
CA ASP A 155 -31.92 -19.45 -3.83
C ASP A 155 -31.53 -19.42 -2.34
N ASP A 156 -30.27 -19.10 -2.01
CA ASP A 156 -29.78 -19.05 -0.61
C ASP A 156 -30.44 -17.91 0.20
N ASP A 157 -30.92 -16.85 -0.45
CA ASP A 157 -31.66 -15.76 0.20
C ASP A 157 -33.07 -16.19 0.64
N SER A 158 -33.62 -17.26 0.05
CA SER A 158 -34.97 -17.75 0.33
C SER A 158 -35.04 -18.53 1.66
N ASP A 159 -34.02 -19.34 1.96
CA ASP A 159 -33.96 -20.16 3.18
C ASP A 159 -33.66 -19.31 4.43
N ALA A 160 -32.95 -18.19 4.29
CA ALA A 160 -32.63 -17.29 5.40
C ALA A 160 -33.84 -16.48 5.89
N ALA A 161 -34.77 -16.14 4.99
CA ALA A 161 -35.99 -15.39 5.31
C ALA A 161 -37.01 -16.25 6.08
N GLU A 162 -37.11 -17.55 5.79
CA GLU A 162 -38.07 -18.46 6.44
C GLU A 162 -37.70 -18.78 7.90
N ALA A 163 -36.40 -18.77 8.24
CA ALA A 163 -35.92 -18.97 9.60
C ALA A 163 -36.14 -17.77 10.55
N ALA A 164 -36.33 -16.56 9.99
CA ALA A 164 -36.54 -15.33 10.77
C ALA A 164 -38.01 -15.12 11.18
N ASP A 165 -38.96 -15.70 10.44
CA ASP A 165 -40.40 -15.59 10.69
C ASP A 165 -40.91 -16.60 11.74
N LEU A 166 -40.09 -17.58 12.11
CA LEU A 166 -40.44 -18.64 13.07
C LEU A 166 -40.08 -18.33 14.54
N LYS A 167 -39.72 -17.08 14.88
CA LYS A 167 -39.37 -16.63 16.24
C LYS A 167 -40.32 -15.55 16.76
#